data_AF-A0A4V3EAI2-F1
#
_entry.id   AF-A0A4V3EAI2-F1
#
_cell.length_a   1.000
_cell.length_b   1.000
_cell.length_c   1.000
_cell.angle_alpha   90.00
_cell.angle_beta   90.00
_cell.angle_gamma   90.00
#
_symmetry.space_group_name_H-M   'P 1'
#
loop_
_entity.id
_entity.type
_entity.pdbx_description
1 polymer ?
#
loop_
_entity_poly.entity_id
_entity_poly.type
_entity_poly.pdbx_seq_one_letter_code
_entity_poly.pdbx_strand_id
1 'polypeptide(L)' 'MKCRDYIFQLTSGQLEDAGTATQIAAWQHRMICFRCRAFTRNDRALQDMLKGYGEHLQTPPAPPAKPTDS' A
#
# COMPACT_ATOMS: atom_id res chain seq x y z
N MET A 1 -1.87 -1.90 -22.15
CA MET A 1 -0.79 -1.67 -21.14
C MET A 1 -0.01 -2.97 -20.96
N LYS A 2 1.32 -2.89 -20.78
CA LYS A 2 2.16 -4.05 -20.44
C LYS A 2 2.25 -4.21 -18.92
N CYS A 3 2.52 -5.44 -18.43
CA CYS A 3 2.66 -5.69 -16.99
C CYS A 3 3.75 -4.82 -16.33
N ARG A 4 4.85 -4.56 -17.04
CA ARG A 4 5.94 -3.69 -16.56
C ARG A 4 5.42 -2.26 -16.30
N ASP A 5 4.68 -1.69 -17.24
CA ASP A 5 4.15 -0.34 -17.14
C ASP A 5 3.13 -0.25 -16.00
N TYR A 6 2.28 -1.27 -15.87
CA TYR A 6 1.32 -1.37 -14.77
C TYR A 6 2.01 -1.37 -13.40
N ILE A 7 2.99 -2.25 -13.22
CA ILE A 7 3.71 -2.39 -11.94
C ILE A 7 4.42 -1.08 -11.61
N PHE A 8 5.13 -0.51 -12.57
CA PHE A 8 5.83 0.76 -12.36
C PHE A 8 4.87 1.88 -11.95
N GLN A 9 3.76 2.07 -12.67
CA GLN A 9 2.78 3.11 -12.36
C GLN A 9 2.09 2.88 -11.01
N LEU A 10 1.83 1.62 -10.66
CA LEU A 10 1.24 1.25 -9.38
C LEU A 10 2.19 1.57 -8.21
N THR A 11 3.43 1.07 -8.25
CA THR A 11 4.37 1.19 -7.12
C THR A 11 4.96 2.58 -6.96
N SER A 12 4.97 3.39 -8.01
CA SER A 12 5.46 4.78 -7.97
C SER A 12 4.40 5.80 -7.56
N GLY A 13 3.14 5.38 -7.37
CA GLY A 13 2.02 6.29 -7.11
C GLY A 13 1.53 7.05 -8.34
N GLN A 14 2.20 6.94 -9.49
CA GLN A 14 1.83 7.64 -10.73
C GLN A 14 0.42 7.31 -11.22
N LEU A 15 -0.15 6.17 -10.79
CA LEU A 15 -1.49 5.77 -11.17
C LEU A 15 -2.58 6.67 -10.56
N GLU A 16 -2.34 7.25 -9.39
CA GLU A 16 -3.29 8.14 -8.69
C GLU A 16 -3.39 9.49 -9.40
N ASP A 17 -2.25 9.99 -9.88
CA ASP A 17 -2.14 11.24 -10.64
C ASP A 17 -2.38 11.07 -12.15
N ALA A 18 -2.60 9.83 -12.61
CA ALA A 18 -2.78 9.55 -14.03
C ALA A 18 -4.16 10.02 -14.53
N GLY A 19 -4.21 10.44 -15.80
CA GLY A 19 -5.47 10.76 -16.47
C GLY A 19 -6.43 9.56 -16.53
N THR A 20 -7.73 9.85 -16.67
CA THR A 20 -8.83 8.86 -16.60
C THR A 20 -8.65 7.68 -17.57
N ALA A 21 -8.15 7.93 -18.78
CA ALA A 21 -7.87 6.87 -19.76
C ALA A 21 -6.83 5.86 -19.26
N THR A 22 -5.77 6.33 -18.59
CA THR A 22 -4.71 5.48 -18.03
C THR A 22 -5.22 4.68 -16.84
N GLN A 23 -6.03 5.30 -15.96
CA GLN A 23 -6.66 4.60 -14.84
C GLN A 23 -7.57 3.45 -15.33
N ILE A 24 -8.39 3.71 -16.36
CA ILE A 24 -9.24 2.68 -16.97
C ILE A 24 -8.40 1.56 -17.58
N ALA A 25 -7.35 1.89 -18.32
CA ALA A 25 -6.45 0.89 -18.91
C ALA A 25 -5.77 0.01 -17.85
N ALA A 26 -5.36 0.62 -16.72
CA ALA A 26 -4.77 -0.10 -15.59
C ALA A 26 -5.77 -0.99 -14.88
N TRP A 27 -7.00 -0.51 -14.68
CA TRP A 27 -8.09 -1.29 -14.12
C TRP A 27 -8.43 -2.50 -15.00
N GLN A 28 -8.60 -2.29 -16.30
CA GLN A 28 -8.82 -3.37 -17.28
C GLN A 28 -7.68 -4.39 -17.25
N HIS A 29 -6.42 -3.93 -17.26
CA HIS A 29 -5.26 -4.81 -17.21
C HIS A 29 -5.25 -5.67 -15.94
N ARG A 30 -5.54 -5.07 -14.78
CA ARG A 30 -5.63 -5.80 -13.50
C ARG A 30 -6.72 -6.87 -13.51
N MET A 31 -7.85 -6.65 -14.20
CA MET A 31 -8.92 -7.64 -14.29
C MET A 31 -8.55 -8.85 -15.13
N ILE A 32 -7.85 -8.65 -16.25
CA ILE A 32 -7.54 -9.73 -17.21
C ILE A 32 -6.23 -10.48 -16.88
N CYS A 33 -5.30 -9.82 -16.18
CA CYS A 33 -3.98 -10.40 -15.89
C CYS A 33 -3.91 -10.90 -14.44
N PHE A 34 -4.05 -12.21 -14.25
CA PHE A 34 -3.98 -12.85 -12.93
C PHE A 34 -2.70 -12.50 -12.15
N ARG A 35 -1.55 -12.42 -12.82
CA ARG A 35 -0.27 -12.08 -12.19
C ARG A 35 -0.29 -10.68 -11.60
N CYS A 36 -0.76 -9.70 -12.35
CA CYS A 36 -0.88 -8.32 -11.88
C CYS A 36 -1.96 -8.20 -10.79
N ARG A 37 -3.06 -8.95 -10.88
CA ARG A 37 -4.06 -9.01 -9.80
C ARG A 37 -3.46 -9.53 -8.49
N ALA A 38 -2.68 -10.61 -8.54
CA ALA A 38 -1.99 -11.17 -7.38
C ALA A 38 -0.94 -10.18 -6.84
N PHE A 39 -0.18 -9.54 -7.73
CA PHE A 39 0.79 -8.51 -7.36
C PHE A 39 0.13 -7.37 -6.59
N THR A 40 -0.95 -6.75 -7.11
CA THR A 40 -1.65 -5.66 -6.42
C THR A 40 -2.20 -6.06 -5.06
N ARG A 41 -2.65 -7.31 -4.91
CA ARG A 41 -3.13 -7.81 -3.61
C ARG A 41 -1.98 -7.90 -2.61
N ASN A 42 -0.83 -8.42 -3.05
CA ASN A 42 0.34 -8.58 -2.19
C ASN A 42 0.96 -7.24 -1.83
N ASP A 43 1.06 -6.32 -2.81
CA ASP A 43 1.57 -4.96 -2.62
C ASP A 43 0.73 -4.21 -1.57
N ARG A 44 -0.59 -4.28 -1.65
CA ARG A 44 -1.49 -3.68 -0.64
C ARG A 44 -1.26 -4.28 0.75
N ALA A 45 -1.13 -5.60 0.86
CA ALA A 45 -0.87 -6.24 2.15
C ALA A 45 0.47 -5.77 2.76
N LEU A 46 1.49 -5.59 1.93
CA LEU A 46 2.79 -5.05 2.37
C LEU A 46 2.68 -3.60 2.84
N GLN A 47 1.95 -2.76 2.12
CA GLN A 47 1.72 -1.37 2.52
C GLN A 47 0.95 -1.29 3.85
N ASP A 48 -0.07 -2.12 4.05
CA ASP A 48 -0.82 -2.19 5.30
C ASP A 48 0.07 -2.62 6.48
N MET A 49 0.96 -3.60 6.29
CA MET A 49 1.93 -4.03 7.30
C MET A 49 2.92 -2.91 7.66
N LEU A 50 3.47 -2.22 6.65
CA LEU A 50 4.40 -1.11 6.85
C LEU A 50 3.74 0.06 7.58
N LYS A 51 2.47 0.35 7.25
CA LYS A 51 1.70 1.38 7.94
C LYS A 51 1.50 1.04 9.42
N GLY A 52 1.10 -0.19 9.73
CA GLY A 52 0.95 -0.64 11.12
C GLY A 52 2.26 -0.59 11.92
N TYR A 53 3.39 -0.90 11.28
CA TYR A 53 4.71 -0.75 11.90
C TYR A 53 5.06 0.73 12.15
N GLY A 54 4.76 1.62 11.21
CA GLY A 54 4.93 3.06 11.38
C GLY A 54 4.14 3.63 12.56
N GLU A 55 2.87 3.22 12.72
CA GLU A 55 2.01 3.61 13.84
C GLU A 55 2.58 3.13 15.19
N HIS A 56 3.13 1.91 15.23
CA HIS A 56 3.80 1.38 16.42
C HIS A 56 5.04 2.20 16.79
N LEU A 57 5.87 2.61 15.82
CA LEU A 57 7.04 3.45 16.09
C LEU A 57 6.68 4.88 16.54
N GLN A 58 5.53 5.40 16.12
CA GLN A 58 5.06 6.73 16.50
C GLN A 58 4.32 6.74 17.84
N THR A 59 4.04 5.57 18.43
CA THR A 59 3.41 5.49 19.76
C THR A 59 4.43 5.92 20.82
N PRO A 60 4.21 7.03 21.54
CA PRO A 60 5.11 7.46 22.60
C PRO A 60 5.15 6.37 23.69
N PRO A 61 6.32 6.10 24.31
CA PRO A 61 6.38 5.15 25.42
C PRO A 61 5.42 5.61 26.52
N ALA A 62 4.59 4.69 26.99
CA ALA A 62 3.65 4.96 28.08
C ALA A 62 4.42 5.52 29.29
N PRO A 63 3.95 6.61 29.92
CA PRO A 63 4.61 7.14 31.11
C PRO A 63 4.63 6.06 32.20
N PRO A 64 5.73 5.93 32.96
CA PRO A 64 5.86 4.90 33.98
C PRO A 64 4.72 5.02 34.99
N ALA A 65 4.08 3.89 35.28
CA ALA A 65 3.03 3.81 36.30
C ALA A 65 3.60 4.34 37.62
N LYS A 66 2.93 5.33 38.21
CA LYS A 66 3.32 5.89 39.50
C LYS A 66 3.29 4.76 40.54
N PRO A 67 4.38 4.56 41.31
CA PRO A 67 4.37 3.56 42.38
C PRO A 67 3.24 3.90 43.35
N THR A 68 2.41 2.89 43.64
CA THR A 68 1.34 2.98 44.62
C THR A 68 1.99 2.80 45.99
N ASP A 69 2.28 3.90 46.67
CA ASP A 69 2.70 3.86 48.07
C ASP A 69 1.53 3.29 48.91
N SER A 70 1.81 2.25 49.70
CA SER A 70 0.93 1.68 50.73
C SER A 70 1.69 1.59 52.04
#